data_AF-A0A368GLR0-F1
#
_entry.id   AF-A0A368GLR0-F1
#
_cell.length_a   1.000
_cell.length_b   1.000
_cell.length_c   1.000
_cell.angle_alpha   90.00
_cell.angle_beta   90.00
_cell.angle_gamma   90.00
#
_symmetry.space_group_name_H-M   'P 1'
#
loop_
_entity.id
_entity.type
_entity.pdbx_description
1 polymer ?
#
loop_
_entity_poly.entity_id
_entity_poly.type
_entity_poly.pdbx_seq_one_letter_code
_entity_poly.pdbx_strand_id
1 'polypeptide(L)'
;MRISSCMIPKNMSTVLSAIFCLLFTGEMGNTNSTVTTMLQRKCAGRNELHSYSQIAKLAHGRRWMNFAMVRDPADRFLSGFMFMCSPNNVVKNDCEGCVGDIKCALQKTLEHSRRFANGDLSAESYLLWHLGPQNWFVEYSSLFILFHP
;
A
#
# COMPACT_ATOMS: atom_id res chain seq x y z
N MET A 1 -4.02 -22.87 -7.74
CA MET A 1 -4.79 -21.61 -7.75
C MET A 1 -3.80 -20.46 -7.79
N ARG A 2 -3.93 -19.50 -8.73
CA ARG A 2 -3.01 -18.35 -8.85
C ARG A 2 -3.69 -17.10 -8.33
N ILE A 3 -3.06 -16.37 -7.42
CA ILE A 3 -3.62 -15.16 -6.82
C ILE A 3 -2.66 -14.00 -7.03
N SER A 4 -3.21 -12.85 -7.41
CA SER A 4 -2.54 -11.56 -7.46
C SER A 4 -3.24 -10.61 -6.51
N SER A 5 -2.50 -10.04 -5.56
CA SER A 5 -3.06 -9.11 -4.57
C SER A 5 -2.52 -7.71 -4.75
N CYS A 6 -3.39 -6.71 -4.92
CA CYS A 6 -3.00 -5.30 -4.92
C CYS A 6 -2.72 -4.82 -3.49
N MET A 7 -1.52 -4.29 -3.24
CA MET A 7 -1.10 -3.82 -1.92
C MET A 7 -1.39 -2.32 -1.76
N ILE A 8 -2.59 -2.00 -1.28
CA ILE A 8 -3.00 -0.62 -1.03
C ILE A 8 -2.51 -0.16 0.36
N PRO A 9 -1.77 0.95 0.50
CA PRO A 9 -1.36 1.49 1.79
C PRO A 9 -2.53 1.68 2.76
N LYS A 10 -2.29 1.40 4.05
CA LYS A 10 -3.26 1.50 5.15
C LYS A 10 -4.49 0.58 5.04
N ASN A 11 -4.44 -0.40 4.15
CA ASN A 11 -5.39 -1.52 4.04
C ASN A 11 -4.78 -2.85 4.50
N MET A 12 -4.04 -2.83 5.61
CA MET A 12 -3.28 -3.98 6.10
C MET A 12 -2.30 -4.59 5.06
N SER A 13 -1.86 -3.82 4.07
CA SER A 13 -1.00 -4.30 2.99
C SER A 13 0.31 -4.92 3.49
N THR A 14 0.90 -4.42 4.57
CA THR A 14 2.10 -5.01 5.20
C THR A 14 1.84 -6.41 5.76
N VAL A 15 0.70 -6.61 6.43
CA VAL A 15 0.31 -7.92 6.99
C VAL A 15 -0.02 -8.89 5.86
N LEU A 16 -0.77 -8.41 4.87
CA LEU A 16 -1.13 -9.20 3.69
C LEU A 16 0.12 -9.63 2.91
N SER A 17 1.04 -8.71 2.65
CA SER A 17 2.35 -8.98 2.06
C SER A 17 3.12 -10.07 2.82
N ALA A 18 3.14 -10.00 4.15
CA ALA A 18 3.77 -11.01 4.99
C ALA A 18 3.08 -12.38 4.88
N ILE A 19 1.74 -12.45 4.91
CA ILE A 19 0.97 -13.69 4.72
C ILE A 19 1.27 -14.31 3.36
N PHE A 20 1.20 -13.52 2.29
CA PHE A 20 1.50 -14.00 0.93
C PHE A 20 2.94 -14.49 0.80
N CYS A 21 3.89 -13.80 1.43
CA CYS A 21 5.28 -14.24 1.46
C CYS A 21 5.44 -15.58 2.20
N LEU A 22 4.80 -15.74 3.36
CA LEU A 22 4.81 -16.98 4.12
C LEU A 22 4.24 -18.14 3.31
N LEU A 23 3.11 -17.92 2.64
CA LEU A 23 2.50 -18.93 1.77
C LEU A 23 3.41 -19.28 0.58
N PHE A 24 4.18 -18.32 0.06
CA PHE A 24 5.10 -18.53 -1.04
C PHE A 24 6.37 -19.30 -0.64
N THR A 25 6.94 -19.02 0.53
CA THR A 25 8.19 -19.68 0.97
C THR A 25 7.96 -21.00 1.70
N GLY A 26 6.78 -21.19 2.32
CA GLY A 26 6.52 -22.32 3.22
C GLY A 26 7.32 -22.29 4.53
N GLU A 27 8.08 -21.21 4.77
CA GLU A 27 8.96 -21.06 5.92
C GLU A 27 8.45 -19.96 6.85
N MET A 28 8.01 -20.33 8.06
CA MET A 28 7.97 -19.38 9.17
C MET A 28 9.41 -19.14 9.60
N GLY A 29 9.97 -17.97 9.28
CA GLY A 29 11.34 -17.64 9.65
C GLY A 29 11.55 -17.85 11.15
N ASN A 30 12.53 -18.68 11.48
CA ASN A 30 12.93 -18.96 12.85
C ASN A 30 13.56 -17.68 13.43
N THR A 31 12.98 -17.04 14.47
CA THR A 31 13.58 -16.08 15.46
C THR A 31 12.68 -14.90 15.88
N ASN A 32 13.05 -14.29 17.02
CA ASN A 32 12.46 -13.18 17.80
C ASN A 32 12.19 -11.82 17.08
N SER A 33 12.04 -11.78 15.75
CA SER A 33 11.72 -10.56 15.00
C SER A 33 10.22 -10.43 14.70
N THR A 34 9.72 -9.22 14.48
CA THR A 34 8.32 -9.03 14.02
C THR A 34 8.14 -9.65 12.63
N VAL A 35 7.15 -10.55 12.54
CA VAL A 35 6.78 -11.36 11.37
C VAL A 35 6.69 -10.52 10.08
N THR A 36 6.17 -9.30 10.18
CA THR A 36 5.98 -8.38 9.05
C THR A 36 7.27 -7.92 8.39
N THR A 37 8.29 -7.58 9.17
CA THR A 37 9.50 -6.92 8.66
C THR A 37 10.46 -7.90 8.00
N MET A 38 10.53 -9.13 8.53
CA MET A 38 11.42 -10.18 8.03
C MET A 38 10.85 -10.87 6.78
N LEU A 39 9.55 -11.15 6.76
CA LEU A 39 8.91 -11.78 5.59
C LEU A 39 8.97 -10.85 4.37
N GLN A 40 8.76 -9.54 4.57
CA GLN A 40 8.91 -8.58 3.46
C GLN A 40 10.29 -8.63 2.81
N ARG A 41 11.39 -8.72 3.58
CA ARG A 41 12.74 -8.82 3.01
C ARG A 41 13.03 -10.12 2.27
N LYS A 42 12.44 -11.25 2.70
CA LYS A 42 12.64 -12.56 2.04
C LYS A 42 11.98 -12.65 0.67
N CYS A 43 10.85 -11.94 0.49
CA CYS A 43 10.05 -12.00 -0.73
C CYS A 43 10.20 -10.77 -1.63
N ALA A 44 10.82 -9.71 -1.14
CA ALA A 44 11.13 -8.50 -1.92
C ALA A 44 11.79 -8.86 -3.26
N GLY A 45 11.21 -8.36 -4.35
CA GLY A 45 11.69 -8.60 -5.72
C GLY A 45 11.53 -10.03 -6.27
N ARG A 46 10.91 -10.96 -5.52
CA ARG A 46 10.71 -12.36 -5.95
C ARG A 46 9.27 -12.65 -6.36
N ASN A 47 8.31 -12.13 -5.60
CA ASN A 47 6.88 -12.34 -5.86
C ASN A 47 6.13 -11.01 -6.01
N GLU A 48 6.85 -9.95 -6.39
CA GLU A 48 6.35 -8.59 -6.51
C GLU A 48 6.29 -8.17 -7.98
N LEU A 49 5.17 -7.58 -8.38
CA LEU A 49 5.00 -6.91 -9.67
C LEU A 49 4.54 -5.47 -9.42
N HIS A 50 4.83 -4.58 -10.36
CA HIS A 50 4.54 -3.15 -10.21
C HIS A 50 3.40 -2.66 -11.12
N SER A 51 2.80 -3.55 -11.90
CA SER A 51 1.64 -3.20 -12.72
C SER A 51 0.77 -4.41 -13.03
N TYR A 52 -0.52 -4.14 -13.29
CA TYR A 52 -1.47 -5.16 -13.72
C TYR A 52 -1.08 -5.76 -15.09
N SER A 53 -0.47 -4.97 -15.97
CA SER A 53 -0.01 -5.45 -17.28
C SER A 53 1.08 -6.52 -17.17
N GLN A 54 1.94 -6.45 -16.14
CA GLN A 54 2.90 -7.51 -15.84
C GLN A 54 2.19 -8.81 -15.40
N ILE A 55 1.13 -8.70 -14.58
CA ILE A 55 0.32 -9.86 -14.19
C ILE A 55 -0.34 -10.48 -15.42
N ALA A 56 -0.95 -9.66 -16.29
CA ALA A 56 -1.60 -10.15 -17.50
C ALA A 56 -0.62 -10.88 -18.42
N LYS A 57 0.61 -10.35 -18.57
CA LYS A 57 1.69 -11.01 -19.32
C LYS A 57 2.09 -12.34 -18.68
N LEU A 58 2.35 -12.37 -17.37
CA LEU A 58 2.72 -13.58 -16.63
C LEU A 58 1.59 -14.62 -16.61
N ALA A 59 0.35 -14.17 -16.70
CA ALA A 59 -0.81 -15.05 -16.73
C ALA A 59 -0.90 -15.87 -18.01
N HIS A 60 -0.37 -15.38 -19.13
CA HIS A 60 -0.46 -16.02 -20.46
C HIS A 60 -1.89 -16.49 -20.77
N GLY A 61 -2.90 -15.64 -20.51
CA GLY A 61 -4.31 -15.96 -20.73
C GLY A 61 -4.94 -16.94 -19.73
N ARG A 62 -4.19 -17.42 -18.73
CA ARG A 62 -4.73 -18.25 -17.64
C ARG A 62 -5.51 -17.39 -16.66
N ARG A 63 -6.54 -17.98 -16.02
CA ARG A 63 -7.35 -17.30 -15.02
C ARG A 63 -6.55 -17.10 -13.72
N TRP A 64 -6.36 -15.85 -13.33
CA TRP A 64 -5.82 -15.45 -12.03
C TRP A 64 -6.94 -14.86 -11.18
N MET A 65 -6.88 -15.12 -9.87
CA MET A 65 -7.76 -14.46 -8.91
C MET A 65 -7.11 -13.15 -8.48
N ASN A 66 -7.67 -12.03 -8.93
CA ASN A 66 -7.24 -10.71 -8.48
C ASN A 66 -7.97 -10.37 -7.18
N PHE A 67 -7.21 -10.05 -6.14
CA PHE A 67 -7.71 -9.68 -4.83
C PHE A 67 -7.22 -8.28 -4.45
N ALA A 68 -8.07 -7.51 -3.79
CA ALA A 68 -7.69 -6.25 -3.17
C ALA A 68 -8.46 -6.10 -1.86
N MET A 69 -7.74 -5.72 -0.80
CA MET A 69 -8.36 -5.34 0.47
C MET A 69 -8.63 -3.84 0.44
N VAL A 70 -9.88 -3.46 0.68
CA VAL A 70 -10.32 -2.07 0.81
C VAL A 70 -10.84 -1.84 2.23
N ARG A 71 -10.75 -0.60 2.68
CA ARG A 71 -11.25 -0.14 3.97
C ARG A 71 -12.15 1.06 3.76
N ASP A 72 -13.04 1.27 4.72
CA ASP A 72 -13.84 2.50 4.79
C ASP A 72 -12.91 3.75 4.62
N PRO A 73 -13.25 4.69 3.72
CA PRO A 73 -12.41 5.84 3.45
C PRO A 73 -12.11 6.71 4.68
N ALA A 74 -13.08 6.90 5.58
CA ALA A 74 -12.90 7.72 6.77
C ALA A 74 -11.97 7.04 7.78
N ASP A 75 -12.16 5.74 8.02
CA ASP A 75 -11.28 4.96 8.89
C ASP A 75 -9.86 4.87 8.36
N ARG A 76 -9.72 4.70 7.05
CA ARG A 76 -8.42 4.67 6.38
C ARG A 76 -7.71 6.02 6.51
N PHE A 77 -8.44 7.11 6.26
CA PHE A 77 -7.91 8.46 6.42
C PHE A 77 -7.46 8.70 7.87
N LEU A 78 -8.29 8.37 8.86
CA LEU A 78 -7.95 8.53 10.27
C LEU A 78 -6.73 7.68 10.67
N SER A 79 -6.66 6.43 10.21
CA SER A 79 -5.50 5.56 10.44
C SER A 79 -4.23 6.11 9.80
N GLY A 80 -4.33 6.69 8.60
CA GLY A 80 -3.22 7.36 7.94
C GLY A 80 -2.80 8.63 8.68
N PHE A 81 -3.76 9.47 9.08
CA PHE A 81 -3.51 10.69 9.85
C PHE A 81 -2.82 10.38 11.17
N MET A 82 -3.31 9.40 11.94
CA MET A 82 -2.66 8.99 13.19
C MET A 82 -1.24 8.47 12.97
N PHE A 83 -0.99 7.81 11.85
CA PHE A 83 0.34 7.33 11.49
C PHE A 83 1.29 8.42 10.97
N MET A 84 0.78 9.49 10.38
CA MET A 84 1.59 10.50 9.67
C MET A 84 1.71 11.82 10.44
N CYS A 85 0.65 12.20 11.12
CA CYS A 85 0.38 13.56 11.59
C CYS A 85 0.09 13.62 13.09
N SER A 86 0.15 12.49 13.79
CA SER A 86 0.00 12.48 15.24
C SER A 86 1.19 13.21 15.89
N PRO A 87 0.96 14.13 16.84
CA PRO A 87 2.04 14.88 17.51
C PRO A 87 3.11 14.00 18.16
N ASN A 88 2.73 12.79 18.57
CA ASN A 88 3.62 11.85 19.27
C ASN A 88 4.30 10.85 18.33
N ASN A 89 4.23 11.07 17.01
CA ASN A 89 4.80 10.12 16.06
C ASN A 89 6.30 10.33 15.89
N VAL A 90 7.05 9.22 15.98
CA VAL A 90 8.51 9.19 15.90
C VAL A 90 8.99 8.90 14.47
N VAL A 91 8.10 8.42 13.61
CA VAL A 91 8.40 8.01 12.24
C VAL A 91 8.09 9.17 11.30
N LYS A 92 9.10 10.01 11.03
CA LYS A 92 9.10 11.10 10.03
C LYS A 92 7.78 11.90 9.94
N ASN A 93 7.75 13.06 10.60
CA ASN A 93 6.67 14.05 10.54
C ASN A 93 6.55 14.76 9.17
N ASP A 94 6.51 14.01 8.07
CA ASP A 94 6.21 14.54 6.76
C ASP A 94 4.69 14.68 6.59
N CYS A 95 4.09 15.48 7.48
CA CYS A 95 2.68 15.84 7.48
C CYS A 95 2.45 17.23 6.83
N GLU A 96 3.43 17.71 6.06
CA GLU A 96 3.34 18.97 5.31
C GLU A 96 2.86 20.20 6.12
N GLY A 97 3.23 20.26 7.41
CA GLY A 97 2.84 21.34 8.33
C GLY A 97 1.49 21.15 9.04
N CYS A 98 0.81 20.01 8.86
CA CYS A 98 -0.50 19.73 9.46
C CYS A 98 -0.44 18.83 10.72
N VAL A 99 0.68 18.81 11.44
CA VAL A 99 0.84 17.96 12.65
C VAL A 99 -0.22 18.32 13.69
N GLY A 100 -0.99 17.34 14.14
CA GLY A 100 -2.08 17.51 15.11
C GLY A 100 -3.35 18.15 14.54
N ASP A 101 -3.37 18.58 13.28
CA ASP A 101 -4.52 19.22 12.64
C ASP A 101 -5.12 18.34 11.53
N ILE A 102 -6.18 17.62 11.90
CA ILE A 102 -6.91 16.74 10.99
C ILE A 102 -7.60 17.49 9.85
N LYS A 103 -8.03 18.73 10.08
CA LYS A 103 -8.69 19.55 9.05
C LYS A 103 -7.67 20.02 8.02
N CYS A 104 -6.50 20.48 8.47
CA CYS A 104 -5.39 20.83 7.61
C CYS A 104 -4.97 19.64 6.73
N ALA A 105 -4.77 18.46 7.33
CA ALA A 105 -4.37 17.26 6.59
C ALA A 105 -5.41 16.84 5.54
N LEU A 106 -6.71 16.94 5.87
CA LEU A 106 -7.79 16.66 4.93
C LEU A 106 -7.81 17.63 3.76
N GLN A 107 -7.70 18.94 4.03
CA GLN A 107 -7.72 19.99 3.01
C GLN A 107 -6.55 19.86 2.05
N LYS A 108 -5.33 19.67 2.58
CA LYS A 108 -4.14 19.42 1.76
C LYS A 108 -4.28 18.16 0.92
N THR A 109 -4.70 17.04 1.52
CA THR A 109 -4.90 15.80 0.78
C THR A 109 -5.89 16.00 -0.37
N LEU A 110 -6.98 16.72 -0.14
CA LEU A 110 -7.97 17.02 -1.17
C LEU A 110 -7.41 17.93 -2.28
N GLU A 111 -6.63 18.95 -1.94
CA GLU A 111 -5.97 19.84 -2.90
C GLU A 111 -4.98 19.06 -3.78
N HIS A 112 -4.06 18.33 -3.15
CA HIS A 112 -3.10 17.48 -3.84
C HIS A 112 -3.79 16.44 -4.73
N SER A 113 -4.88 15.85 -4.23
CA SER A 113 -5.68 14.90 -5.03
C SER A 113 -6.23 15.58 -6.29
N ARG A 114 -6.84 16.75 -6.16
CA ARG A 114 -7.40 17.46 -7.33
C ARG A 114 -6.33 17.82 -8.35
N ARG A 115 -5.17 18.31 -7.90
CA ARG A 115 -4.03 18.63 -8.77
C ARG A 115 -3.51 17.39 -9.49
N PHE A 116 -3.29 16.30 -8.75
CA PHE A 116 -2.83 15.03 -9.31
C PHE A 116 -3.82 14.46 -10.33
N ALA A 117 -5.12 14.47 -10.03
CA ALA A 117 -6.17 14.04 -10.94
C ALA A 117 -6.25 14.89 -12.22
N ASN A 118 -5.81 16.15 -12.16
CA ASN A 118 -5.70 17.05 -13.31
C ASN A 118 -4.37 16.90 -14.09
N GLY A 119 -3.54 15.92 -13.75
CA GLY A 119 -2.28 15.61 -14.44
C GLY A 119 -1.03 16.29 -13.87
N ASP A 120 -1.14 17.01 -12.76
CA ASP A 120 0.02 17.58 -12.07
C ASP A 120 0.71 16.51 -11.21
N LEU A 121 1.69 15.81 -11.79
CA LEU A 121 2.46 14.78 -11.09
C LEU A 121 3.31 15.34 -9.94
N SER A 122 3.60 16.66 -9.92
CA SER A 122 4.32 17.28 -8.79
C SER A 122 3.49 17.38 -7.52
N ALA A 123 2.16 17.18 -7.63
CA ALA A 123 1.27 17.08 -6.49
C ALA A 123 1.39 15.74 -5.74
N GLU A 124 2.13 14.77 -6.27
CA GLU A 124 2.46 13.54 -5.54
C GLU A 124 3.27 13.90 -4.29
N SER A 125 2.74 13.50 -3.14
CA SER A 125 3.40 13.70 -1.86
C SER A 125 3.27 12.47 -0.98
N TYR A 126 4.12 12.37 0.02
CA TYR A 126 4.07 11.26 0.97
C TYR A 126 2.75 11.28 1.77
N LEU A 127 2.16 12.46 2.00
CA LEU A 127 0.83 12.60 2.59
C LEU A 127 -0.27 12.09 1.64
N LEU A 128 -0.24 12.51 0.36
CA LEU A 128 -1.19 12.04 -0.66
C LEU A 128 -1.12 10.52 -0.84
N TRP A 129 0.08 9.95 -0.80
CA TRP A 129 0.29 8.50 -0.88
C TRP A 129 -0.36 7.72 0.26
N HIS A 130 -0.50 8.32 1.44
CA HIS A 130 -1.12 7.64 2.59
C HIS A 130 -2.60 7.95 2.77
N LEU A 131 -3.01 9.17 2.42
CA LEU A 131 -4.35 9.70 2.71
C LEU A 131 -5.25 9.84 1.48
N GLY A 132 -4.69 9.83 0.27
CA GLY A 132 -5.40 10.06 -0.98
C GLY A 132 -6.38 8.94 -1.36
N PRO A 133 -7.04 9.02 -2.53
CA PRO A 133 -7.98 8.01 -2.98
C PRO A 133 -7.38 6.60 -3.09
N GLN A 134 -8.17 5.61 -2.72
CA GLN A 134 -7.76 4.22 -2.55
C GLN A 134 -7.55 3.50 -3.89
N ASN A 135 -8.34 3.88 -4.87
CA ASN A 135 -8.35 3.32 -6.22
C ASN A 135 -7.12 3.71 -7.04
N TRP A 136 -6.44 4.81 -6.71
CA TRP A 136 -5.23 5.24 -7.44
C TRP A 136 -4.08 4.27 -7.30
N PHE A 137 -4.03 3.52 -6.18
CA PHE A 137 -3.07 2.45 -5.95
C PHE A 137 -3.28 1.22 -6.80
N VAL A 138 -4.42 1.06 -7.47
CA VAL A 138 -4.72 -0.13 -8.29
C VAL A 138 -4.32 0.08 -9.76
N GLU A 139 -4.15 1.34 -10.18
CA GLU A 139 -3.93 1.70 -11.57
C GLU A 139 -2.57 2.38 -11.82
N TYR A 140 -2.06 3.20 -10.88
CA TYR A 140 -0.91 4.08 -11.13
C TYR A 140 0.39 3.70 -10.41
N SER A 141 0.34 3.00 -9.27
CA SER A 141 1.54 2.70 -8.46
C SER A 141 1.49 1.36 -7.73
N SER A 142 0.85 0.39 -8.34
CA SER A 142 0.41 -0.85 -7.68
C SER A 142 1.56 -1.83 -7.46
N LEU A 143 1.98 -2.00 -6.21
CA LEU A 143 2.68 -3.22 -5.82
C LEU A 143 1.65 -4.37 -5.78
N PHE A 144 1.81 -5.34 -6.66
CA PHE A 144 1.08 -6.59 -6.66
C PHE A 144 1.95 -7.69 -6.09
N ILE A 145 1.43 -8.45 -5.13
CA ILE A 145 2.10 -9.64 -4.63
C ILE A 145 1.43 -10.87 -5.21
N LEU A 146 2.25 -11.75 -5.76
CA LEU A 146 1.83 -12.97 -6.42
C LEU A 146 1.93 -14.15 -5.47
N PHE A 147 0.93 -15.01 -5.54
CA PHE A 147 0.98 -16.36 -5.02
C PHE A 147 0.71 -17.33 -6.15
N HIS A 148 1.70 -18.17 -6.45
CA HIS A 148 1.57 -19.27 -7.40
C HIS A 148 2.34 -20.49 -6.85
N PRO A 149 1.67 -21.59 -6.47
CA PRO A 149 2.31 -22.83 -6.05
C PRO A 149 3.01 -23.55 -7.21
#